data_AF-A0A9E3LK05-F1
#
_entry.id   AF-A0A9E3LK05-F1
#
_cell.length_a   1.000
_cell.length_b   1.000
_cell.length_c   1.000
_cell.angle_alpha   90.00
_cell.angle_beta   90.00
_cell.angle_gamma   90.00
#
_symmetry.space_group_name_H-M   'P 1'
#
loop_
_entity.id
_entity.type
_entity.pdbx_description
1 polymer ?
#
loop_
_entity_poly.entity_id
_entity_poly.type
_entity_poly.pdbx_seq_one_letter_code
_entity_poly.pdbx_strand_id
1 'polypeptide(L)'
;MTDAVDTVGDGLRTAVERRVLDDGDVAGRPLDRAALRRAVARALAAEGVVVSPARWATLVRALVDDLGGLGPLEPLLRDPSVTDVMVNAPDEVWVDRGGRLDRAPVAFRDDEHVVRTLERVLGPLGARLDRAQPFADAVLPGGLRLHALLPPLADHPVVTLRRVASVVPSWAELEASGAVPPAQRELLGRLVAERRNLVVCGRAGVGKTTLLARLLADVADDRVLVIEDAPELSRPAPHSLHLRVLPPSPDGAGGTTVAELVRNALRMRPDRLVVGEVRGAEVADLLQAMNTGHDGSMSTVHANGAPDALVRLEGMALLAGLPQAAARAQLASALDVVVALDRTPARGRHVAAVVEVVAGPDGPRVREVAP
;
A
#
# COMPACT_ATOMS: atom_id res chain seq x y z
N MET A 1 32.16 14.88 -2.49
CA MET A 1 31.99 15.31 -1.08
C MET A 1 31.60 14.05 -0.34
N THR A 2 32.60 13.31 0.15
CA THR A 2 32.43 11.99 0.76
C THR A 2 31.59 12.14 2.03
N ASP A 3 30.51 11.37 2.13
CA ASP A 3 29.50 11.55 3.16
C ASP A 3 30.09 11.33 4.56
N ALA A 4 29.67 12.14 5.52
CA ALA A 4 30.17 12.11 6.90
C ALA A 4 29.88 10.79 7.65
N VAL A 5 29.18 9.85 7.01
CA VAL A 5 28.81 8.52 7.51
C VAL A 5 29.82 7.44 7.12
N ASP A 6 30.58 7.61 6.02
CA ASP A 6 31.63 6.68 5.57
C ASP A 6 32.84 6.61 6.54
N THR A 7 32.89 7.52 7.51
CA THR A 7 34.00 7.62 8.47
C THR A 7 33.67 7.04 9.85
N VAL A 8 32.71 6.12 9.92
CA VAL A 8 32.45 5.29 11.10
C VAL A 8 32.88 3.89 10.73
N GLY A 9 34.12 3.52 11.06
CA GLY A 9 34.60 2.17 10.77
C GLY A 9 33.69 1.11 11.40
N ASP A 10 33.51 -0.03 10.74
CA ASP A 10 32.63 -1.12 11.20
C ASP A 10 32.89 -1.57 12.64
N GLY A 11 34.15 -1.49 13.08
CA GLY A 11 34.54 -1.76 14.47
C GLY A 11 33.85 -0.85 15.48
N LEU A 12 33.74 0.46 15.19
CA LEU A 12 33.05 1.41 16.07
C LEU A 12 31.55 1.16 16.11
N ARG A 13 30.93 0.85 14.96
CA ARG A 13 29.49 0.56 14.90
C ARG A 13 29.16 -0.70 15.69
N THR A 14 29.92 -1.77 15.50
CA THR A 14 29.75 -3.04 16.23
C THR A 14 29.93 -2.84 17.74
N ALA A 15 30.92 -2.04 18.15
CA ALA A 15 31.14 -1.72 19.55
C ALA A 15 29.99 -0.90 20.17
N VAL A 16 29.50 0.11 19.44
CA VAL A 16 28.34 0.91 19.86
C VAL A 16 27.10 0.03 19.95
N GLU A 17 26.82 -0.80 18.95
CA GLU A 17 25.67 -1.71 18.92
C GLU A 17 25.66 -2.64 20.12
N ARG A 18 26.79 -3.32 20.41
CA ARG A 18 26.92 -4.17 21.60
C ARG A 18 26.63 -3.39 22.88
N ARG A 19 27.21 -2.20 23.04
CA ARG A 19 26.99 -1.36 24.23
C ARG A 19 25.55 -0.88 24.37
N VAL A 20 24.87 -0.58 23.26
CA VAL A 20 23.47 -0.15 23.27
C VAL A 20 22.57 -1.32 23.67
N LEU A 21 22.87 -2.54 23.24
CA LEU A 21 22.14 -3.75 23.68
C LEU A 21 22.36 -4.07 25.16
N ASP A 22 23.56 -3.78 25.68
CA ASP A 22 23.90 -3.93 27.10
C ASP A 22 23.39 -2.77 27.98
N ASP A 23 22.84 -1.71 27.37
CA ASP A 23 22.33 -0.55 28.09
C ASP A 23 20.96 -0.84 28.72
N GLY A 24 20.87 -0.73 30.05
CA GLY A 24 19.66 -1.03 30.82
C GLY A 24 18.43 -0.14 30.48
N ASP A 25 18.62 1.00 29.80
CA ASP A 25 17.51 1.82 29.29
C ASP A 25 16.83 1.20 28.05
N VAL A 26 17.53 0.29 27.35
CA VAL A 26 17.15 -0.30 26.06
C VAL A 26 16.83 -1.80 26.19
N ALA A 27 17.40 -2.48 27.18
CA ALA A 27 17.15 -3.88 27.44
C ALA A 27 15.67 -4.16 27.81
N GLY A 28 14.97 -4.94 26.98
CA GLY A 28 13.65 -5.52 27.31
C GLY A 28 12.44 -4.59 27.21
N ARG A 29 12.53 -3.44 26.53
CA ARG A 29 11.39 -2.52 26.29
C ARG A 29 11.25 -2.18 24.80
N PRO A 30 10.05 -1.79 24.32
CA PRO A 30 9.91 -1.18 23.00
C PRO A 30 10.80 0.06 22.92
N LEU A 31 11.69 0.09 21.94
CA LEU A 31 12.68 1.15 21.73
C LEU A 31 12.00 2.50 21.46
N ASP A 32 11.85 3.32 22.50
CA ASP A 32 11.61 4.76 22.31
C ASP A 32 12.84 5.37 21.62
N ARG A 33 12.63 6.04 20.48
CA ARG A 33 13.70 6.74 19.73
C ARG A 33 14.49 7.70 20.60
N ALA A 34 13.86 8.34 21.61
CA ALA A 34 14.58 9.23 22.51
C ALA A 34 15.49 8.45 23.48
N ALA A 35 15.06 7.28 23.97
CA ALA A 35 15.89 6.39 24.77
C ALA A 35 17.07 5.83 23.96
N LEU A 36 16.81 5.33 22.75
CA LEU A 36 17.84 4.84 21.84
C LEU A 36 18.88 5.93 21.53
N ARG A 37 18.44 7.16 21.28
CA ARG A 37 19.33 8.30 21.05
C ARG A 37 20.26 8.57 22.23
N ARG A 38 19.76 8.46 23.46
CA ARG A 38 20.58 8.62 24.68
C ARG A 38 21.59 7.47 24.81
N ALA A 39 21.16 6.23 24.61
CA ALA A 39 22.04 5.06 24.67
C ALA A 39 23.17 5.13 23.64
N VAL A 40 22.84 5.46 22.37
CA VAL A 40 23.84 5.66 21.30
C VAL A 40 24.84 6.76 21.66
N ALA A 41 24.37 7.90 22.18
CA ALA A 41 25.26 8.98 22.57
C ALA A 41 26.20 8.58 23.72
N ARG A 42 25.71 7.82 24.71
CA ARG A 42 26.55 7.26 25.79
C ARG A 42 27.58 6.27 25.26
N ALA A 43 27.16 5.37 24.38
CA ALA A 43 28.03 4.36 23.78
C ALA A 43 29.16 5.01 22.97
N LEU A 44 28.85 6.01 22.14
CA LEU A 44 29.87 6.78 21.40
C LEU A 44 30.86 7.51 22.31
N ALA A 45 30.38 8.07 23.43
CA ALA A 45 31.23 8.75 24.39
C ALA A 45 32.17 7.75 25.09
N ALA A 46 31.67 6.55 25.41
CA ALA A 46 32.46 5.48 26.01
C ALA A 46 33.51 4.89 25.06
N GLU A 47 33.24 4.88 23.75
CA GLU A 47 34.21 4.52 22.70
C GLU A 47 35.23 5.63 22.41
N GLY A 48 35.19 6.75 23.14
CA GLY A 48 36.17 7.83 23.03
C GLY A 48 36.09 8.61 21.71
N VAL A 49 34.92 8.63 21.06
CA VAL A 49 34.74 9.33 19.78
C VAL A 49 34.80 10.84 20.00
N VAL A 50 35.83 11.49 19.43
CA VAL A 50 35.99 12.96 19.49
C VAL A 50 35.80 13.56 18.11
N VAL A 51 34.71 14.30 17.92
CA VAL A 51 34.35 14.98 16.67
C VAL A 51 33.68 16.32 16.94
N SER A 52 33.52 17.15 15.90
CA SER A 52 32.78 18.41 16.03
C SER A 52 31.33 18.17 16.46
N PRO A 53 30.67 19.13 17.14
CA PRO A 53 29.26 19.00 17.55
C PRO A 53 28.31 18.65 16.39
N ALA A 54 28.54 19.24 15.21
CA ALA A 54 27.77 18.92 14.00
C ALA A 54 27.96 17.47 13.56
N ARG A 55 29.19 16.98 13.52
CA ARG A 55 29.50 15.59 13.15
C ARG A 55 28.99 14.59 14.20
N TRP A 56 29.05 14.95 15.48
CA TRP A 56 28.46 14.18 16.57
C TRP A 56 26.96 13.99 16.38
N ALA A 57 26.24 15.08 16.10
CA ALA A 57 24.79 15.02 15.87
C ALA A 57 24.42 14.14 14.68
N THR A 58 25.18 14.24 13.57
CA THR A 58 25.01 13.38 12.39
C THR A 58 25.29 11.90 12.72
N LEU A 59 26.36 11.62 13.45
CA LEU A 59 26.75 10.27 13.84
C LEU A 59 25.69 9.60 14.73
N VAL A 60 25.24 10.29 15.77
CA VAL A 60 24.17 9.82 16.65
C VAL A 60 22.90 9.54 15.84
N ARG A 61 22.53 10.45 14.93
CA ARG A 61 21.34 10.24 14.09
C ARG A 61 21.48 9.01 13.19
N ALA A 62 22.62 8.85 12.52
CA ALA A 62 22.87 7.71 11.64
C ALA A 62 22.82 6.37 12.38
N LEU A 63 23.39 6.31 13.60
CA LEU A 63 23.35 5.09 14.43
C LEU A 63 21.96 4.81 15.00
N VAL A 64 21.21 5.85 15.39
CA VAL A 64 19.80 5.67 15.80
C VAL A 64 18.95 5.15 14.66
N ASP A 65 19.16 5.67 13.45
CA ASP A 65 18.45 5.25 12.24
C ASP A 65 18.79 3.79 11.88
N ASP A 66 20.04 3.38 12.11
CA ASP A 66 20.52 2.02 11.86
C ASP A 66 20.04 0.98 12.88
N LEU A 67 20.05 1.35 14.16
CA LEU A 67 19.67 0.45 15.25
C LEU A 67 18.16 0.41 15.48
N GLY A 68 17.43 1.46 15.10
CA GLY A 68 16.00 1.62 15.40
C GLY A 68 15.09 1.85 14.21
N GLY A 69 15.60 1.80 12.97
CA GLY A 69 14.87 2.21 11.77
C GLY A 69 15.17 1.39 10.53
N LEU A 70 15.09 1.98 9.35
CA LEU A 70 15.51 1.37 8.08
C LEU A 70 16.91 1.81 7.64
N GLY A 71 17.75 2.21 8.60
CA GLY A 71 19.15 2.54 8.38
C GLY A 71 19.34 3.67 7.37
N PRO A 72 20.14 3.47 6.31
CA PRO A 72 20.42 4.49 5.29
C PRO A 72 19.19 5.04 4.57
N LEU A 73 18.04 4.35 4.64
CA LEU A 73 16.80 4.76 3.98
C LEU A 73 16.00 5.79 4.79
N GLU A 74 16.24 5.91 6.10
CA GLU A 74 15.50 6.81 7.00
C GLU A 74 15.47 8.28 6.56
N PRO A 75 16.53 8.88 5.99
CA PRO A 75 16.44 10.23 5.42
C PRO A 75 15.45 10.33 4.27
N LEU A 76 15.43 9.34 3.36
CA LEU A 76 14.50 9.29 2.22
C LEU A 76 13.06 9.12 2.71
N LEU A 77 12.85 8.27 3.72
CA LEU A 77 11.53 8.00 4.29
C LEU A 77 10.97 9.17 5.12
N ARG A 78 11.76 10.18 5.45
CA ARG A 78 11.27 11.42 6.06
C ARG A 78 10.85 12.46 5.04
N ASP A 79 11.30 12.32 3.80
CA ASP A 79 10.94 13.24 2.72
C ASP A 79 9.51 12.92 2.24
N PRO A 80 8.55 13.84 2.43
CA PRO A 80 7.16 13.60 2.04
C PRO A 80 6.96 13.53 0.52
N SER A 81 7.93 13.98 -0.28
CA SER A 81 7.87 13.86 -1.74
C SER A 81 8.24 12.46 -2.26
N VAL A 82 8.85 11.62 -1.42
CA VAL A 82 9.20 10.23 -1.77
C VAL A 82 8.01 9.31 -1.51
N THR A 83 7.53 8.66 -2.57
CA THR A 83 6.40 7.72 -2.51
C THR A 83 6.86 6.26 -2.44
N ASP A 84 7.97 5.95 -3.11
CA ASP A 84 8.51 4.60 -3.20
C ASP A 84 10.05 4.65 -3.06
N VAL A 85 10.64 3.65 -2.40
CA VAL A 85 12.09 3.45 -2.27
C VAL A 85 12.41 2.02 -2.68
N MET A 86 13.37 1.83 -3.59
CA MET A 86 13.74 0.51 -4.09
C MET A 86 15.24 0.31 -3.90
N VAL A 87 15.61 -0.77 -3.25
CA VAL A 87 16.98 -1.24 -3.05
C VAL A 87 17.15 -2.45 -3.97
N ASN A 88 17.93 -2.29 -5.04
CA ASN A 88 18.21 -3.36 -6.00
C ASN A 88 19.50 -4.10 -5.65
N ALA A 89 20.42 -3.41 -4.97
CA ALA A 89 21.68 -3.90 -4.42
C ALA A 89 22.09 -2.96 -3.27
N PRO A 90 23.07 -3.33 -2.42
CA PRO A 90 23.48 -2.48 -1.30
C PRO A 90 23.85 -1.04 -1.71
N ASP A 91 24.49 -0.86 -2.85
CA ASP A 91 24.91 0.44 -3.40
C ASP A 91 23.97 1.00 -4.49
N GLU A 92 22.84 0.33 -4.73
CA GLU A 92 21.86 0.71 -5.75
C GLU A 92 20.49 0.98 -5.13
N VAL A 93 20.27 2.24 -4.72
CA VAL A 93 19.00 2.72 -4.18
C VAL A 93 18.34 3.71 -5.14
N TRP A 94 17.07 3.49 -5.43
CA TRP A 94 16.20 4.33 -6.25
C TRP A 94 15.04 4.87 -5.43
N VAL A 95 14.51 6.03 -5.84
CA VAL A 95 13.30 6.62 -5.26
C VAL A 95 12.34 7.06 -6.34
N ASP A 96 11.03 6.92 -6.07
CA ASP A 96 9.99 7.58 -6.84
C ASP A 96 9.56 8.88 -6.16
N ARG A 97 9.56 9.97 -6.93
CA ARG A 97 9.02 11.28 -6.54
C ARG A 97 7.97 11.73 -7.55
N GLY A 98 6.70 11.46 -7.27
CA GLY A 98 5.59 11.91 -8.12
C GLY A 98 5.52 11.23 -9.49
N GLY A 99 5.99 9.98 -9.58
CA GLY A 99 6.08 9.17 -10.79
C GLY A 99 7.37 9.35 -11.58
N ARG A 100 8.40 9.97 -10.99
CA ARG A 100 9.74 10.10 -11.57
C ARG A 100 10.72 9.29 -10.72
N LEU A 101 11.47 8.42 -11.39
CA LEU A 101 12.50 7.59 -10.76
C LEU A 101 13.86 8.30 -10.81
N ASP A 102 14.50 8.44 -9.65
CA ASP A 102 15.85 9.00 -9.53
C ASP A 102 16.71 8.10 -8.62
N ARG A 103 18.00 7.95 -8.94
CA ARG A 103 18.95 7.23 -8.07
C ARG A 103 19.25 8.09 -6.84
N ALA A 104 19.11 7.50 -5.66
CA ALA A 104 19.37 8.18 -4.39
C ALA A 104 20.85 8.05 -4.00
N PRO A 105 21.47 9.09 -3.42
CA PRO A 105 22.84 9.05 -2.93
C PRO A 105 22.93 8.42 -1.54
N VAL A 106 22.32 7.24 -1.36
CA VAL A 106 22.40 6.46 -0.12
C VAL A 106 22.72 5.02 -0.47
N ALA A 107 23.43 4.33 0.42
CA ALA A 107 23.83 2.95 0.24
C ALA A 107 23.85 2.21 1.59
N PHE A 108 23.54 0.93 1.55
CA PHE A 108 23.95 -0.03 2.56
C PHE A 108 25.43 -0.38 2.35
N ARG A 109 26.07 -0.92 3.40
CA ARG A 109 27.48 -1.33 3.33
C ARG A 109 27.67 -2.55 2.43
N ASP A 110 26.80 -3.54 2.64
CA ASP A 110 26.86 -4.85 2.02
C ASP A 110 25.48 -5.53 2.13
N ASP A 111 25.37 -6.73 1.56
CA ASP A 111 24.16 -7.55 1.62
C ASP A 111 23.78 -7.90 3.06
N GLU A 112 24.76 -8.18 3.92
CA GLU A 112 24.53 -8.54 5.32
C GLU A 112 23.87 -7.39 6.10
N HIS A 113 24.21 -6.15 5.76
CA HIS A 113 23.60 -4.97 6.33
C HIS A 113 22.13 -4.82 5.92
N VAL A 114 21.80 -5.13 4.67
CA VAL A 114 20.40 -5.14 4.21
C VAL A 114 19.62 -6.22 4.97
N VAL A 115 20.15 -7.45 5.03
CA VAL A 115 19.50 -8.59 5.71
C VAL A 115 19.23 -8.28 7.18
N ARG A 116 20.25 -7.82 7.94
CA ARG A 116 20.07 -7.47 9.36
C ARG A 116 19.04 -6.36 9.56
N THR A 117 19.01 -5.38 8.67
CA THR A 117 17.99 -4.30 8.70
C THR A 117 16.59 -4.88 8.54
N LEU A 118 16.41 -5.81 7.58
CA LEU A 118 15.12 -6.47 7.31
C LEU A 118 14.68 -7.35 8.47
N GLU A 119 15.55 -8.22 8.98
CA GLU A 119 15.26 -9.08 10.14
C GLU A 119 14.79 -8.27 11.34
N ARG A 120 15.45 -7.12 11.60
CA ARG A 120 15.13 -6.25 12.72
C ARG A 120 13.76 -5.58 12.59
N VAL A 121 13.36 -5.15 11.39
CA VAL A 121 12.04 -4.50 11.19
C VAL A 121 10.89 -5.51 11.03
N LEU A 122 11.19 -6.71 10.51
CA LEU A 122 10.20 -7.77 10.29
C LEU A 122 9.96 -8.63 11.53
N GLY A 123 10.98 -8.88 12.34
CA GLY A 123 10.90 -9.73 13.54
C GLY A 123 9.77 -9.36 14.49
N PRO A 124 9.61 -8.08 14.89
CA PRO A 124 8.51 -7.65 15.75
C PRO A 124 7.10 -7.84 15.15
N LEU A 125 7.00 -7.97 13.82
CA LEU A 125 5.75 -8.20 13.10
C LEU A 125 5.43 -9.69 12.94
N GLY A 126 6.32 -10.58 13.40
CA GLY A 126 6.21 -12.02 13.22
C GLY A 126 6.46 -12.49 11.78
N ALA A 127 6.94 -11.60 10.90
CA ALA A 127 7.31 -11.94 9.55
C ALA A 127 8.70 -12.60 9.54
N ARG A 128 8.84 -13.72 8.84
CA ARG A 128 10.11 -14.44 8.67
C ARG A 128 10.71 -14.11 7.30
N LEU A 129 12.01 -13.88 7.28
CA LEU A 129 12.80 -13.68 6.07
C LEU A 129 14.14 -14.39 6.27
N ASP A 130 14.28 -15.58 5.68
CA ASP A 130 15.46 -16.43 5.80
C ASP A 130 15.64 -17.29 4.54
N ARG A 131 16.60 -18.22 4.52
CA ARG A 131 16.81 -19.07 3.34
C ARG A 131 15.65 -20.03 3.03
N ALA A 132 14.85 -20.41 4.02
CA ALA A 132 13.69 -21.27 3.83
C ALA A 132 12.46 -20.46 3.37
N GLN A 133 12.36 -19.20 3.82
CA GLN A 133 11.37 -18.23 3.37
C GLN A 133 12.09 -16.98 2.79
N PRO A 134 12.57 -17.04 1.54
CA PRO A 134 13.46 -16.03 0.96
C PRO A 134 12.73 -14.77 0.46
N PHE A 135 11.47 -14.57 0.83
CA PHE A 135 10.74 -13.34 0.56
C PHE A 135 9.75 -13.04 1.69
N ALA A 136 9.42 -11.76 1.88
CA ALA A 136 8.46 -11.34 2.88
C ALA A 136 7.72 -10.07 2.44
N ASP A 137 6.45 -10.02 2.80
CA ASP A 137 5.58 -8.84 2.71
C ASP A 137 5.19 -8.38 4.10
N ALA A 138 5.26 -7.07 4.34
CA ALA A 138 4.89 -6.50 5.63
C ALA A 138 4.35 -5.07 5.50
N VAL A 139 3.58 -4.66 6.51
CA VAL A 139 3.17 -3.26 6.71
C VAL A 139 3.85 -2.77 7.98
N LEU A 140 4.84 -1.92 7.81
CA LEU A 140 5.62 -1.33 8.90
C LEU A 140 4.81 -0.24 9.62
N PRO A 141 5.18 0.11 10.87
CA PRO A 141 4.62 1.26 11.57
C PRO A 141 4.61 2.52 10.70
N GLY A 142 3.50 3.27 10.72
CA GLY A 142 3.29 4.41 9.82
C GLY A 142 2.72 4.05 8.45
N GLY A 143 2.36 2.78 8.21
CA GLY A 143 1.68 2.35 6.99
C GLY A 143 2.61 2.16 5.78
N LEU A 144 3.92 2.10 6.01
CA LEU A 144 4.89 1.84 4.95
C LEU A 144 4.85 0.35 4.58
N ARG A 145 4.52 0.03 3.34
CA ARG A 145 4.56 -1.35 2.85
C ARG A 145 5.99 -1.72 2.51
N LEU A 146 6.39 -2.92 2.85
CA LEU A 146 7.69 -3.50 2.56
C LEU A 146 7.47 -4.82 1.84
N HIS A 147 8.14 -4.97 0.71
CA HIS A 147 8.36 -6.25 0.05
C HIS A 147 9.86 -6.48 -0.03
N ALA A 148 10.33 -7.68 0.32
CA ALA A 148 11.75 -8.02 0.27
C ALA A 148 11.96 -9.42 -0.31
N LEU A 149 13.08 -9.60 -1.02
CA LEU A 149 13.57 -10.92 -1.45
C LEU A 149 15.05 -11.07 -1.08
N LEU A 150 15.45 -12.31 -0.78
CA LEU A 150 16.83 -12.70 -0.51
C LEU A 150 17.40 -13.58 -1.64
N PRO A 151 18.73 -13.61 -1.80
CA PRO A 151 19.38 -14.61 -2.63
C PRO A 151 18.99 -16.06 -2.24
N PRO A 152 18.83 -16.97 -3.22
CA PRO A 152 19.14 -16.81 -4.65
C PRO A 152 17.95 -16.32 -5.50
N LEU A 153 16.84 -15.81 -4.93
CA LEU A 153 15.73 -15.30 -5.75
C LEU A 153 16.12 -14.03 -6.53
N ALA A 154 17.09 -13.29 -6.02
CA ALA A 154 17.76 -12.18 -6.67
C ALA A 154 19.28 -12.28 -6.38
N ASP A 155 20.09 -11.56 -7.16
CA ASP A 155 21.56 -11.56 -6.99
C ASP A 155 21.99 -10.96 -5.65
N HIS A 156 21.21 -9.99 -5.15
CA HIS A 156 21.37 -9.32 -3.86
C HIS A 156 20.06 -9.33 -3.07
N PRO A 157 20.08 -9.05 -1.76
CA PRO A 157 18.86 -8.72 -1.03
C PRO A 157 18.21 -7.47 -1.64
N VAL A 158 16.97 -7.62 -2.10
CA VAL A 158 16.20 -6.54 -2.72
C VAL A 158 15.06 -6.11 -1.81
N VAL A 159 14.76 -4.81 -1.79
CA VAL A 159 13.71 -4.22 -0.94
C VAL A 159 12.91 -3.21 -1.75
N THR A 160 11.59 -3.30 -1.69
CA THR A 160 10.68 -2.27 -2.19
C THR A 160 9.85 -1.75 -1.03
N LEU A 161 9.98 -0.46 -0.75
CA LEU A 161 9.19 0.25 0.24
C LEU A 161 8.20 1.18 -0.47
N ARG A 162 6.94 1.11 -0.07
CA ARG A 162 5.88 1.95 -0.64
C ARG A 162 5.08 2.64 0.42
N ARG A 163 5.06 3.96 0.38
CA ARG A 163 4.22 4.76 1.28
C ARG A 163 2.78 4.69 0.82
N VAL A 164 1.89 4.28 1.72
CA VAL A 164 0.46 4.46 1.52
C VAL A 164 0.18 5.95 1.62
N ALA A 165 -0.41 6.54 0.57
CA ALA A 165 -0.82 7.93 0.58
C ALA A 165 -1.81 8.15 1.73
N SER A 166 -1.40 8.89 2.75
CA SER A 166 -2.19 9.07 3.97
C SER A 166 -3.26 10.15 3.86
N VAL A 167 -3.19 11.00 2.84
CA VAL A 167 -4.11 12.12 2.66
C VAL A 167 -4.99 11.85 1.45
N VAL A 168 -6.29 11.67 1.72
CA VAL A 168 -7.32 11.65 0.68
C VAL A 168 -7.47 13.08 0.16
N PRO A 169 -7.22 13.34 -1.14
CA PRO A 169 -7.36 14.69 -1.68
C PRO A 169 -8.81 15.13 -1.57
N SER A 170 -9.00 16.41 -1.28
CA SER A 170 -10.30 17.07 -1.34
C SER A 170 -10.82 17.14 -2.78
N TRP A 171 -12.13 17.30 -2.94
CA TRP A 171 -12.72 17.56 -4.26
C TRP A 171 -12.12 18.80 -4.93
N ALA A 172 -11.83 19.86 -4.15
CA ALA A 172 -11.23 21.08 -4.67
C ALA A 172 -9.82 20.84 -5.24
N GLU A 173 -9.01 19.99 -4.61
CA GLU A 173 -7.68 19.62 -5.12
C GLU A 173 -7.76 18.76 -6.39
N LEU A 174 -8.73 17.84 -6.46
CA LEU A 174 -8.97 17.03 -7.66
C LEU A 174 -9.48 17.87 -8.84
N GLU A 175 -10.30 18.88 -8.58
CA GLU A 175 -10.75 19.84 -9.60
C GLU A 175 -9.60 20.75 -10.05
N ALA A 176 -8.84 21.31 -9.10
CA ALA A 176 -7.72 22.21 -9.39
C ALA A 176 -6.60 21.53 -10.19
N SER A 177 -6.36 20.25 -9.94
CA SER A 177 -5.41 19.44 -10.72
C SER A 177 -5.94 19.00 -12.09
N GLY A 178 -7.23 19.21 -12.37
CA GLY A 178 -7.91 18.70 -13.57
C GLY A 178 -8.14 17.18 -13.56
N ALA A 179 -7.87 16.51 -12.43
CA ALA A 179 -8.06 15.07 -12.29
C ALA A 179 -9.54 14.69 -12.32
N VAL A 180 -10.40 15.52 -11.74
CA VAL A 180 -11.86 15.38 -11.78
C VAL A 180 -12.49 16.75 -12.06
N PRO A 181 -12.88 17.05 -13.31
CA PRO A 181 -13.64 18.24 -13.65
C PRO A 181 -14.97 18.37 -12.87
N PRO A 182 -15.50 19.59 -12.66
CA PRO A 182 -16.69 19.82 -11.84
C PRO A 182 -17.93 18.99 -12.24
N ALA A 183 -18.20 18.85 -13.55
CA ALA A 183 -19.31 18.03 -14.04
C ALA A 183 -19.18 16.55 -13.66
N GLN A 184 -17.95 16.02 -13.68
CA GLN A 184 -17.69 14.64 -13.27
C GLN A 184 -17.78 14.49 -11.74
N ARG A 185 -17.35 15.49 -10.97
CA ARG A 185 -17.57 15.49 -9.51
C ARG A 185 -19.05 15.42 -9.18
N GLU A 186 -19.87 16.25 -9.80
CA GLU A 186 -21.32 16.26 -9.56
C GLU A 186 -21.95 14.91 -9.90
N LEU A 187 -21.58 14.34 -11.05
CA LEU A 187 -22.01 13.00 -11.44
C LEU A 187 -21.58 11.94 -10.41
N LEU A 188 -20.30 11.91 -10.04
CA LEU A 188 -19.78 10.94 -9.07
C LEU A 188 -20.47 11.08 -7.70
N GLY A 189 -20.71 12.30 -7.23
CA GLY A 189 -21.45 12.56 -6.00
C GLY A 189 -22.88 12.01 -6.05
N ARG A 190 -23.60 12.21 -7.16
CA ARG A 190 -24.93 11.63 -7.37
C ARG A 190 -24.90 10.11 -7.32
N LEU A 191 -23.96 9.47 -8.04
CA LEU A 191 -23.83 8.01 -8.06
C LEU A 191 -23.58 7.42 -6.66
N VAL A 192 -22.76 8.08 -5.84
CA VAL A 192 -22.51 7.66 -4.45
C VAL A 192 -23.77 7.82 -3.59
N ALA A 193 -24.48 8.93 -3.73
CA ALA A 193 -25.72 9.23 -3.00
C ALA A 193 -26.86 8.27 -3.38
N GLU A 194 -26.98 7.91 -4.65
CA GLU A 194 -27.93 6.91 -5.18
C GLU A 194 -27.55 5.46 -4.83
N ARG A 195 -26.43 5.24 -4.14
CA ARG A 195 -25.91 3.91 -3.79
C ARG A 195 -25.69 3.03 -5.03
N ARG A 196 -25.15 3.60 -6.11
CA ARG A 196 -24.77 2.82 -7.30
C ARG A 196 -23.58 1.94 -6.99
N ASN A 197 -23.65 0.67 -7.39
CA ASN A 197 -22.52 -0.25 -7.34
C ASN A 197 -21.51 0.16 -8.41
N LEU A 198 -20.28 0.47 -8.00
CA LEU A 198 -19.29 1.07 -8.91
C LEU A 198 -17.92 0.41 -8.81
N VAL A 199 -17.24 0.35 -9.96
CA VAL A 199 -15.85 -0.11 -10.05
C VAL A 199 -14.98 0.98 -10.64
N VAL A 200 -13.90 1.32 -9.94
CA VAL A 200 -12.86 2.23 -10.47
C VAL A 200 -11.77 1.40 -11.15
N CYS A 201 -11.56 1.62 -12.45
CA CYS A 201 -10.57 0.89 -13.22
C CYS A 201 -9.43 1.78 -13.74
N GLY A 202 -8.30 1.15 -14.08
CA GLY A 202 -7.14 1.84 -14.65
C GLY A 202 -5.82 1.09 -14.46
N ARG A 203 -4.75 1.59 -15.10
CA ARG A 203 -3.39 1.02 -14.99
C ARG A 203 -2.82 1.17 -13.57
N ALA A 204 -1.65 0.59 -13.31
CA ALA A 204 -0.94 0.84 -12.06
C ALA A 204 -0.55 2.32 -11.93
N GLY A 205 -0.69 2.87 -10.71
CA GLY A 205 -0.25 4.23 -10.40
C GLY A 205 -1.10 5.38 -10.96
N VAL A 206 -2.28 5.11 -11.53
CA VAL A 206 -3.20 6.16 -12.04
C VAL A 206 -4.10 6.77 -10.96
N GLY A 207 -4.12 6.21 -9.75
CA GLY A 207 -4.87 6.78 -8.61
C GLY A 207 -6.23 6.12 -8.31
N LYS A 208 -6.46 4.87 -8.70
CA LYS A 208 -7.73 4.14 -8.45
C LYS A 208 -8.15 4.20 -6.98
N THR A 209 -7.26 3.77 -6.09
CA THR A 209 -7.51 3.75 -4.64
C THR A 209 -7.72 5.15 -4.08
N THR A 210 -7.03 6.17 -4.64
CA THR A 210 -7.20 7.56 -4.25
C THR A 210 -8.59 8.09 -4.58
N LEU A 211 -9.09 7.84 -5.80
CA LEU A 211 -10.45 8.22 -6.17
C LEU A 211 -11.48 7.44 -5.36
N LEU A 212 -11.29 6.13 -5.18
CA LEU A 212 -12.16 5.31 -4.35
C LEU A 212 -12.25 5.85 -2.92
N ALA A 213 -11.11 6.20 -2.29
CA ALA A 213 -11.08 6.81 -0.97
C ALA A 213 -11.86 8.14 -0.91
N ARG A 214 -11.75 8.97 -1.95
CA ARG A 214 -12.49 10.23 -2.05
C ARG A 214 -14.00 10.00 -2.13
N LEU A 215 -14.45 9.06 -2.96
CA LEU A 215 -15.86 8.70 -3.09
C LEU A 215 -16.42 8.18 -1.76
N LEU A 216 -15.66 7.34 -1.08
CA LEU A 216 -16.07 6.78 0.21
C LEU A 216 -16.11 7.84 1.32
N ALA A 217 -15.28 8.89 1.24
CA ALA A 217 -15.31 9.99 2.20
C ALA A 217 -16.59 10.86 2.13
N ASP A 218 -17.41 10.70 1.08
CA ASP A 218 -18.74 11.33 0.99
C ASP A 218 -19.86 10.45 1.59
N VAL A 219 -19.54 9.23 2.04
CA VAL A 219 -20.49 8.30 2.65
C VAL A 219 -20.61 8.60 4.16
N ALA A 220 -21.77 9.08 4.60
CA ALA A 220 -21.98 9.51 5.98
C ALA A 220 -22.67 8.45 6.87
N ASP A 221 -23.83 7.96 6.46
CA ASP A 221 -24.76 7.21 7.34
C ASP A 221 -24.63 5.68 7.24
N ASP A 222 -23.84 5.19 6.28
CA ASP A 222 -23.73 3.76 6.00
C ASP A 222 -22.71 3.05 6.90
N ARG A 223 -23.05 1.82 7.27
CA ARG A 223 -22.08 0.86 7.80
C ARG A 223 -21.23 0.31 6.66
N VAL A 224 -20.00 0.81 6.57
CA VAL A 224 -19.05 0.46 5.48
C VAL A 224 -18.07 -0.59 5.98
N LEU A 225 -17.99 -1.73 5.28
CA LEU A 225 -16.96 -2.74 5.50
C LEU A 225 -15.94 -2.68 4.37
N VAL A 226 -14.73 -2.28 4.72
CA VAL A 226 -13.58 -2.17 3.80
C VAL A 226 -12.72 -3.42 3.95
N ILE A 227 -12.50 -4.12 2.85
CA ILE A 227 -11.71 -5.35 2.78
C ILE A 227 -10.50 -5.08 1.90
N GLU A 228 -9.31 -5.26 2.45
CA GLU A 228 -8.06 -5.02 1.73
C GLU A 228 -7.05 -6.12 2.03
N ASP A 229 -6.26 -6.48 1.02
CA ASP A 229 -5.09 -7.33 1.20
C ASP A 229 -4.04 -6.61 2.07
N ALA A 230 -3.72 -5.37 1.68
CA ALA A 230 -2.95 -4.45 2.50
C ALA A 230 -3.74 -3.14 2.67
N PRO A 231 -3.71 -2.52 3.88
CA PRO A 231 -4.46 -1.31 4.16
C PRO A 231 -3.96 -0.16 3.28
N GLU A 232 -4.86 0.45 2.53
CA GLU A 232 -4.57 1.52 1.58
C GLU A 232 -5.59 2.65 1.70
N LEU A 233 -6.85 2.29 1.97
CA LEU A 233 -7.94 3.20 2.23
C LEU A 233 -7.90 3.70 3.69
N SER A 234 -8.14 5.01 3.88
CA SER A 234 -8.45 5.57 5.19
C SER A 234 -9.86 5.16 5.62
N ARG A 235 -10.16 5.21 6.92
CA ARG A 235 -11.52 5.01 7.44
C ARG A 235 -12.48 6.05 6.81
N PRO A 236 -13.41 5.62 5.94
CA PRO A 236 -14.16 6.57 5.11
C PRO A 236 -15.35 7.20 5.82
N ALA A 237 -15.97 6.47 6.75
CA ALA A 237 -17.18 6.86 7.44
C ALA A 237 -17.03 6.65 8.97
N PRO A 238 -17.81 7.37 9.80
CA PRO A 238 -17.84 7.13 11.24
C PRO A 238 -18.13 5.66 11.59
N HIS A 239 -19.04 5.01 10.85
CA HIS A 239 -19.39 3.60 11.03
C HIS A 239 -18.66 2.66 10.06
N SER A 240 -17.35 2.80 9.97
CA SER A 240 -16.52 1.94 9.10
C SER A 240 -15.69 0.90 9.86
N LEU A 241 -15.59 -0.30 9.28
CA LEU A 241 -14.72 -1.38 9.74
C LEU A 241 -13.74 -1.76 8.62
N HIS A 242 -12.46 -1.94 8.96
CA HIS A 242 -11.46 -2.48 8.04
C HIS A 242 -11.19 -3.93 8.40
N LEU A 243 -11.40 -4.81 7.43
CA LEU A 243 -11.04 -6.21 7.46
C LEU A 243 -9.77 -6.39 6.62
N ARG A 244 -8.80 -7.14 7.16
CA ARG A 244 -7.50 -7.31 6.54
C ARG A 244 -7.23 -8.78 6.32
N VAL A 245 -6.62 -9.09 5.19
CA VAL A 245 -6.09 -10.42 4.92
C VAL A 245 -5.10 -10.78 6.02
N LEU A 246 -5.24 -12.01 6.51
CA LEU A 246 -4.23 -12.62 7.35
C LEU A 246 -3.40 -13.52 6.43
N PRO A 247 -2.11 -13.25 6.21
CA PRO A 247 -1.28 -14.18 5.45
C PRO A 247 -1.20 -15.52 6.18
N PRO A 248 -1.05 -16.64 5.45
CA PRO A 248 -0.77 -17.92 6.08
C PRO A 248 0.51 -17.84 6.91
N SER A 249 0.63 -18.68 7.93
CA SER A 249 1.87 -18.83 8.67
C SER A 249 3.01 -19.31 7.73
N PRO A 250 4.29 -19.12 8.11
CA PRO A 250 5.44 -19.63 7.37
C PRO A 250 5.34 -21.11 6.99
N ASP A 251 4.72 -21.92 7.84
CA ASP A 251 4.52 -23.36 7.62
C ASP A 251 3.29 -23.67 6.74
N GLY A 252 2.68 -22.63 6.14
CA GLY A 252 1.52 -22.71 5.24
C GLY A 252 0.17 -22.89 5.95
N ALA A 253 0.15 -22.90 7.28
CA ALA A 253 -1.08 -23.10 8.05
C ALA A 253 -1.84 -21.79 8.28
N GLY A 254 -3.17 -21.85 8.21
CA GLY A 254 -4.06 -20.72 8.49
C GLY A 254 -4.08 -19.67 7.37
N GLY A 255 -4.30 -18.42 7.75
CA GLY A 255 -4.52 -17.30 6.82
C GLY A 255 -6.00 -17.07 6.51
N THR A 256 -6.30 -15.96 5.86
CA THR A 256 -7.65 -15.59 5.43
C THR A 256 -7.57 -14.76 4.17
N THR A 257 -8.15 -15.27 3.10
CA THR A 257 -8.20 -14.63 1.78
C THR A 257 -9.22 -13.49 1.72
N VAL A 258 -9.10 -12.62 0.70
CA VAL A 258 -10.10 -11.57 0.43
C VAL A 258 -11.50 -12.18 0.23
N ALA A 259 -11.60 -13.30 -0.51
CA ALA A 259 -12.87 -13.99 -0.74
C ALA A 259 -13.53 -14.48 0.57
N GLU A 260 -12.73 -15.04 1.49
CA GLU A 260 -13.23 -15.43 2.82
C GLU A 260 -13.67 -14.22 3.64
N LEU A 261 -12.94 -13.11 3.59
CA LEU A 261 -13.33 -11.87 4.26
C LEU A 261 -14.63 -11.30 3.69
N VAL A 262 -14.83 -11.33 2.37
CA VAL A 262 -16.09 -10.93 1.74
C VAL A 262 -17.24 -11.76 2.29
N ARG A 263 -17.13 -13.10 2.30
CA ARG A 263 -18.16 -13.97 2.85
C ARG A 263 -18.45 -13.73 4.33
N ASN A 264 -17.42 -13.41 5.12
CA ASN A 264 -17.60 -13.07 6.54
C ASN A 264 -18.25 -11.69 6.71
N ALA A 265 -17.85 -10.71 5.91
CA ALA A 265 -18.40 -9.36 5.94
C ALA A 265 -19.91 -9.34 5.72
N LEU A 266 -20.45 -10.20 4.83
CA LEU A 266 -21.89 -10.31 4.59
C LEU A 266 -22.70 -10.70 5.84
N ARG A 267 -22.07 -11.34 6.84
CA ARG A 267 -22.70 -11.69 8.12
C ARG A 267 -22.64 -10.57 9.16
N MET A 268 -21.96 -9.48 8.85
CA MET A 268 -21.72 -8.34 9.75
C MET A 268 -22.70 -7.18 9.51
N ARG A 269 -23.78 -7.43 8.75
CA ARG A 269 -24.81 -6.46 8.34
C ARG A 269 -24.19 -5.19 7.71
N PRO A 270 -23.37 -5.29 6.66
CA PRO A 270 -22.85 -4.11 5.98
C PRO A 270 -23.97 -3.43 5.19
N ASP A 271 -23.99 -2.10 5.16
CA ASP A 271 -24.81 -1.36 4.19
C ASP A 271 -24.04 -1.25 2.86
N ARG A 272 -22.71 -1.08 2.92
CA ARG A 272 -21.82 -1.11 1.74
C ARG A 272 -20.65 -2.04 1.97
N LEU A 273 -20.29 -2.78 0.92
CA LEU A 273 -19.06 -3.55 0.88
C LEU A 273 -18.03 -2.86 -0.03
N VAL A 274 -16.82 -2.68 0.47
CA VAL A 274 -15.72 -2.13 -0.30
C VAL A 274 -14.61 -3.16 -0.38
N VAL A 275 -14.23 -3.55 -1.59
CA VAL A 275 -13.04 -4.36 -1.82
C VAL A 275 -11.97 -3.44 -2.40
N GLY A 276 -10.82 -3.31 -1.72
CA GLY A 276 -9.78 -2.36 -2.15
C GLY A 276 -9.35 -2.58 -3.59
N GLU A 277 -9.17 -3.85 -3.98
CA GLU A 277 -8.94 -4.24 -5.36
C GLU A 277 -9.38 -5.69 -5.60
N VAL A 278 -10.11 -5.93 -6.68
CA VAL A 278 -10.44 -7.29 -7.15
C VAL A 278 -9.33 -7.79 -8.07
N ARG A 279 -8.75 -8.94 -7.72
CA ARG A 279 -7.65 -9.65 -8.39
C ARG A 279 -7.97 -11.12 -8.66
N GLY A 280 -8.99 -11.70 -8.06
CA GLY A 280 -9.28 -13.12 -8.19
C GLY A 280 -10.68 -13.54 -7.74
N ALA A 281 -10.73 -14.64 -6.99
CA ALA A 281 -11.96 -15.39 -6.70
C ALA A 281 -13.01 -14.59 -5.92
N GLU A 282 -12.60 -13.58 -5.15
CA GLU A 282 -13.47 -12.68 -4.40
C GLU A 282 -14.48 -11.93 -5.28
N VAL A 283 -14.25 -11.84 -6.60
CA VAL A 283 -15.19 -11.23 -7.53
C VAL A 283 -16.56 -11.91 -7.49
N ALA A 284 -16.61 -13.24 -7.31
CA ALA A 284 -17.86 -13.99 -7.28
C ALA A 284 -18.70 -13.57 -6.07
N ASP A 285 -18.07 -13.54 -4.89
CA ASP A 285 -18.74 -13.14 -3.65
C ASP A 285 -19.12 -11.65 -3.67
N LEU A 286 -18.29 -10.79 -4.28
CA LEU A 286 -18.59 -9.35 -4.44
C LEU A 286 -19.80 -9.11 -5.36
N LEU A 287 -19.85 -9.77 -6.52
CA LEU A 287 -20.98 -9.67 -7.44
C LEU A 287 -22.26 -10.22 -6.80
N GLN A 288 -22.15 -11.28 -5.99
CA GLN A 288 -23.28 -11.78 -5.22
C GLN A 288 -23.73 -10.77 -4.17
N ALA A 289 -22.80 -10.14 -3.44
CA ALA A 289 -23.11 -9.11 -2.45
C ALA A 289 -23.91 -7.95 -3.07
N MET A 290 -23.41 -7.43 -4.19
CA MET A 290 -24.04 -6.36 -4.97
C MET A 290 -25.47 -6.71 -5.43
N ASN A 291 -25.72 -7.98 -5.79
CA ASN A 291 -27.05 -8.44 -6.20
C ASN A 291 -28.00 -8.77 -5.03
N THR A 292 -27.51 -8.80 -3.78
CA THR A 292 -28.27 -9.27 -2.61
C THR A 292 -28.55 -8.17 -1.58
N GLY A 293 -28.64 -6.92 -2.04
CA GLY A 293 -29.06 -5.78 -1.22
C GLY A 293 -27.93 -5.06 -0.49
N HIS A 294 -26.68 -5.26 -0.90
CA HIS A 294 -25.52 -4.48 -0.43
C HIS A 294 -25.21 -3.36 -1.42
N ASP A 295 -26.21 -2.53 -1.70
CA ASP A 295 -26.14 -1.46 -2.69
C ASP A 295 -25.12 -0.40 -2.29
N GLY A 296 -24.49 0.21 -3.29
CA GLY A 296 -23.42 1.20 -3.11
C GLY A 296 -22.07 0.57 -2.83
N SER A 297 -21.93 -0.73 -3.08
CA SER A 297 -20.67 -1.44 -2.97
C SER A 297 -19.69 -0.95 -4.02
N MET A 298 -18.41 -0.87 -3.65
CA MET A 298 -17.38 -0.28 -4.49
C MET A 298 -16.14 -1.17 -4.55
N SER A 299 -15.44 -1.15 -5.67
CA SER A 299 -14.12 -1.77 -5.76
C SER A 299 -13.21 -1.08 -6.76
N THR A 300 -11.92 -1.43 -6.73
CA THR A 300 -11.02 -1.16 -7.87
C THR A 300 -10.69 -2.43 -8.66
N VAL A 301 -10.29 -2.26 -9.92
CA VAL A 301 -9.75 -3.33 -10.76
C VAL A 301 -8.69 -2.77 -11.70
N HIS A 302 -7.63 -3.53 -11.97
CA HIS A 302 -6.69 -3.16 -13.03
C HIS A 302 -7.30 -3.44 -14.41
N ALA A 303 -7.38 -2.41 -15.27
CA ALA A 303 -7.82 -2.52 -16.65
C ALA A 303 -7.33 -1.32 -17.47
N ASN A 304 -7.30 -1.40 -18.80
CA ASN A 304 -6.92 -0.28 -19.67
C ASN A 304 -8.11 0.62 -20.05
N GLY A 305 -9.30 0.32 -19.53
CA GLY A 305 -10.53 1.05 -19.80
C GLY A 305 -11.74 0.30 -19.28
N ALA A 306 -12.92 0.87 -19.46
CA ALA A 306 -14.15 0.28 -18.94
C ALA A 306 -14.56 -1.04 -19.62
N PRO A 307 -14.47 -1.21 -20.96
CA PRO A 307 -14.74 -2.51 -21.59
C PRO A 307 -13.81 -3.63 -21.08
N ASP A 308 -12.51 -3.33 -20.98
CA ASP A 308 -11.51 -4.27 -20.46
C ASP A 308 -11.79 -4.65 -19.00
N ALA A 309 -12.32 -3.72 -18.19
CA ALA A 309 -12.69 -4.00 -16.81
C ALA A 309 -13.80 -5.06 -16.74
N LEU A 310 -14.83 -4.97 -17.60
CA LEU A 310 -15.89 -5.97 -17.66
C LEU A 310 -15.36 -7.34 -18.07
N VAL A 311 -14.50 -7.41 -19.11
CA VAL A 311 -13.89 -8.66 -19.56
C VAL A 311 -13.04 -9.30 -18.45
N ARG A 312 -12.29 -8.50 -17.70
CA ARG A 312 -11.46 -9.00 -16.59
C ARG A 312 -12.29 -9.49 -15.42
N LEU A 313 -13.35 -8.77 -15.05
CA LEU A 313 -14.29 -9.20 -14.00
C LEU A 313 -14.98 -10.50 -14.40
N GLU A 314 -15.44 -10.63 -15.65
CA GLU A 314 -15.98 -11.90 -16.19
C GLU A 314 -14.93 -13.01 -16.10
N GLY A 315 -13.71 -12.78 -16.56
CA GLY A 315 -12.62 -13.77 -16.51
C GLY A 315 -12.29 -14.24 -15.09
N MET A 316 -12.23 -13.33 -14.13
CA MET A 316 -12.01 -13.68 -12.71
C MET A 316 -13.19 -14.49 -12.15
N ALA A 317 -14.43 -14.15 -12.55
CA ALA A 317 -15.61 -14.89 -12.13
C ALA A 317 -15.61 -16.32 -12.69
N LEU A 318 -15.18 -16.50 -13.94
CA LEU A 318 -14.98 -17.82 -14.54
C LEU A 318 -13.95 -18.65 -13.78
N LEU A 319 -12.79 -18.04 -13.44
CA LEU A 319 -11.75 -18.69 -12.64
C LEU A 319 -12.21 -19.02 -11.21
N ALA A 320 -13.14 -18.23 -10.67
CA ALA A 320 -13.81 -18.51 -9.39
C ALA A 320 -14.85 -19.65 -9.47
N GLY A 321 -15.09 -20.21 -10.66
CA GLY A 321 -15.99 -21.34 -10.88
C GLY A 321 -17.41 -20.97 -11.32
N LEU A 322 -17.69 -19.69 -11.62
CA LEU A 322 -18.99 -19.30 -12.19
C LEU A 322 -19.08 -19.74 -13.66
N PRO A 323 -20.17 -20.40 -14.09
CA PRO A 323 -20.43 -20.60 -15.50
C PRO A 323 -20.54 -19.26 -16.24
N GLN A 324 -20.09 -19.20 -17.49
CA GLN A 324 -20.03 -17.94 -18.25
C GLN A 324 -21.37 -17.18 -18.31
N ALA A 325 -22.47 -17.89 -18.55
CA ALA A 325 -23.79 -17.27 -18.56
C ALA A 325 -24.15 -16.64 -17.21
N ALA A 326 -23.80 -17.30 -16.10
CA ALA A 326 -24.02 -16.78 -14.74
C ALA A 326 -23.10 -15.60 -14.44
N ALA A 327 -21.82 -15.66 -14.83
CA ALA A 327 -20.87 -14.55 -14.65
C ALA A 327 -21.35 -13.28 -15.37
N ARG A 328 -21.77 -13.41 -16.64
CA ARG A 328 -22.31 -12.28 -17.42
C ARG A 328 -23.59 -11.72 -16.83
N ALA A 329 -24.53 -12.59 -16.43
CA ALA A 329 -25.79 -12.17 -15.83
C ALA A 329 -25.58 -11.47 -14.48
N GLN A 330 -24.73 -12.02 -13.61
CA GLN A 330 -24.39 -11.40 -12.34
C GLN A 330 -23.69 -10.07 -12.53
N LEU A 331 -22.73 -9.97 -13.45
CA LEU A 331 -22.00 -8.73 -13.73
C LEU A 331 -22.92 -7.64 -14.27
N ALA A 332 -23.81 -7.96 -15.22
CA ALA A 332 -24.77 -7.02 -15.79
C ALA A 332 -25.83 -6.53 -14.78
N SER A 333 -26.17 -7.36 -13.78
CA SER A 333 -27.13 -7.04 -12.74
C SER A 333 -26.51 -6.33 -11.53
N ALA A 334 -25.28 -6.70 -11.17
CA ALA A 334 -24.61 -6.21 -9.97
C ALA A 334 -24.01 -4.82 -10.15
N LEU A 335 -23.38 -4.58 -11.30
CA LEU A 335 -22.54 -3.41 -11.51
C LEU A 335 -23.34 -2.34 -12.25
N ASP A 336 -23.46 -1.15 -11.66
CA ASP A 336 -24.14 -0.02 -12.31
C ASP A 336 -23.15 0.80 -13.16
N VAL A 337 -21.96 1.08 -12.63
CA VAL A 337 -21.03 2.06 -13.21
C VAL A 337 -19.58 1.58 -13.20
N VAL A 338 -18.86 1.89 -14.27
CA VAL A 338 -17.39 1.82 -14.32
C VAL A 338 -16.82 3.23 -14.46
N VAL A 339 -15.90 3.58 -13.56
CA VAL A 339 -15.13 4.83 -13.62
C VAL A 339 -13.72 4.51 -14.10
N ALA A 340 -13.39 4.93 -15.32
CA ALA A 340 -12.08 4.67 -15.92
C ALA A 340 -11.12 5.83 -15.65
N LEU A 341 -9.97 5.52 -15.06
CA LEU A 341 -8.87 6.46 -14.85
C LEU A 341 -7.76 6.24 -15.88
N ASP A 342 -7.16 7.34 -16.33
CA ASP A 342 -5.97 7.32 -17.17
C ASP A 342 -4.93 8.33 -16.67
N ARG A 343 -3.70 8.18 -17.15
CA ARG A 343 -2.60 9.14 -16.98
C ARG A 343 -1.99 9.43 -18.35
N THR A 344 -2.04 10.69 -18.77
CA THR A 344 -1.37 11.16 -19.99
C THR A 344 -0.33 12.23 -19.64
N PRO A 345 0.72 12.43 -20.47
CA PRO A 345 1.69 13.50 -20.26
C PRO A 345 1.06 14.90 -20.22
N ALA A 346 -0.02 15.11 -20.98
CA ALA A 346 -0.68 16.41 -21.11
C ALA A 346 -1.63 16.74 -19.93
N ARG A 347 -2.36 15.74 -19.40
CA ARG A 347 -3.39 15.96 -18.37
C ARG A 347 -3.04 15.37 -17.00
N GLY A 348 -1.91 14.67 -16.87
CA GLY A 348 -1.62 13.90 -15.66
C GLY A 348 -2.68 12.82 -15.41
N ARG A 349 -2.88 12.47 -14.14
CA ARG A 349 -3.92 11.51 -13.71
C ARG A 349 -5.30 12.17 -13.80
N HIS A 350 -6.25 11.54 -14.47
CA HIS A 350 -7.61 12.06 -14.62
C HIS A 350 -8.65 10.96 -14.84
N VAL A 351 -9.91 11.29 -14.56
CA VAL A 351 -11.08 10.47 -14.93
C VAL A 351 -11.31 10.60 -16.43
N ALA A 352 -11.01 9.52 -17.14
CA ALA A 352 -11.14 9.43 -18.59
C ALA A 352 -12.60 9.23 -19.01
N ALA A 353 -13.36 8.39 -18.28
CA ALA A 353 -14.76 8.14 -18.56
C ALA A 353 -15.52 7.68 -17.31
N VAL A 354 -16.81 8.00 -17.27
CA VAL A 354 -17.79 7.43 -16.34
C VAL A 354 -18.87 6.79 -17.20
N VAL A 355 -19.00 5.46 -17.15
CA VAL A 355 -19.88 4.70 -18.04
C VAL A 355 -20.83 3.81 -17.25
N GLU A 356 -22.06 3.75 -17.71
CA GLU A 356 -23.09 2.84 -17.20
C GLU A 356 -22.87 1.45 -17.78
N VAL A 357 -23.10 0.42 -16.97
CA VAL A 357 -23.13 -0.97 -17.41
C VAL A 357 -24.55 -1.34 -17.76
N VAL A 358 -24.74 -1.86 -18.98
CA VAL A 358 -26.03 -2.28 -19.49
C VAL A 358 -25.97 -3.72 -19.99
N ALA A 359 -27.08 -4.44 -19.89
CA ALA A 359 -27.19 -5.76 -20.48
C ALA A 359 -27.13 -5.68 -22.02
N GLY A 360 -26.36 -6.58 -22.64
CA GLY A 360 -26.27 -6.73 -24.08
C GLY A 360 -26.45 -8.18 -24.53
N PRO A 361 -26.59 -8.44 -25.84
CA PRO A 361 -26.84 -9.77 -26.39
C PRO A 361 -25.75 -10.80 -26.04
N ASP A 362 -24.50 -10.35 -25.99
CA ASP A 362 -23.32 -11.17 -25.74
C ASP A 362 -22.75 -11.00 -24.32
N GLY A 363 -23.51 -10.38 -23.42
CA GLY A 363 -23.05 -10.02 -22.07
C GLY A 363 -23.08 -8.51 -21.81
N PRO A 364 -22.57 -8.07 -20.64
CA PRO A 364 -22.59 -6.68 -20.22
C PRO A 364 -21.77 -5.80 -21.17
N ARG A 365 -22.28 -4.59 -21.43
CA ARG A 365 -21.65 -3.57 -22.27
C ARG A 365 -21.64 -2.25 -21.53
N VAL A 366 -20.80 -1.32 -21.99
CA VAL A 366 -20.72 0.03 -21.44
C VAL A 366 -21.42 1.04 -22.33
N ARG A 367 -22.09 2.01 -21.72
CA ARG A 367 -22.68 3.18 -22.37
C ARG A 367 -22.24 4.43 -21.61
N GLU A 368 -21.91 5.51 -22.32
CA GLU A 368 -21.60 6.78 -21.63
C GLU A 368 -22.78 7.23 -20.76
N VAL A 369 -22.49 7.62 -19.52
CA VAL A 369 -23.50 8.20 -18.64
C VAL A 369 -23.84 9.59 -19.18
N ALA A 370 -25.11 9.82 -19.51
CA ALA A 370 -25.56 11.15 -19.89
C ALA A 370 -25.32 12.12 -18.71
N PRO A 371 -24.83 13.35 -18.96
CA PRO A 371 -24.54 14.32 -17.91
C PRO A 371 -25.74 14.64 -17.03
#